data_AF-A0A453C104-F1
#
_entry.id   AF-A0A453C104-F1
#
_cell.length_a   1.000
_cell.length_b   1.000
_cell.length_c   1.000
_cell.angle_alpha   90.00
_cell.angle_beta   90.00
_cell.angle_gamma   90.00
#
_symmetry.space_group_name_H-M   'P 1'
#
loop_
_entity.id
_entity.type
_entity.pdbx_description
1 polymer ?
#
loop_
_entity_poly.entity_id
_entity_poly.type
_entity_poly.pdbx_seq_one_letter_code
_entity_poly.pdbx_strand_id
1 'polypeptide(L)'
;PPPPPRRRGGGRPRAPRAARPPAHRVAGGTRGPRLPPPRGHSRAPVPRLLRAPVRRPPLPLAPPPPRRALRAGVRRPARGAPPRLRLAPVPTLTADPKPASFYSTLAAFPARIRAAATVCKSNPACDFSNVQDAVNAAPNYTAGHFLITVSAGIYKENVVVPFEKTNILLVGEGMGATVITASRSVGIEGLGTYDTATVAVVGDGFRARDITFENTAGAGAHQAVAFRSDSDRSVLENVEFRGHQDTLYARTMRQLYRRCHITGTVDFVFGNAAAMFEECVIETVPRAEGSGKSARNVVAANGRIDPGQTTGFVFQNCTVDGSKDFVVLFQAKPQSYRLYLGRPWKEYARTLFVSCYLGKVVRPEGWLPWRGDFALKTLYYGEFDSRGPGANQTSRVGWSSQTPEQHVTFYSVENFIQGHEWIVY
;
A
#
# COMPACT_ATOMS: atom_id res chain seq x y z
N PRO A 1 -95.29 -42.53 1.13
CA PRO A 1 -95.45 -41.28 0.33
C PRO A 1 -94.21 -41.08 -0.57
N PRO A 2 -94.36 -40.88 -1.90
CA PRO A 2 -93.41 -41.41 -2.92
C PRO A 2 -92.34 -40.41 -3.42
N PRO A 3 -91.30 -40.87 -4.18
CA PRO A 3 -90.24 -40.05 -4.81
C PRO A 3 -90.48 -39.86 -6.34
N PRO A 4 -89.53 -39.31 -7.16
CA PRO A 4 -88.69 -38.09 -7.14
C PRO A 4 -89.06 -37.13 -8.32
N PRO A 5 -88.23 -36.12 -8.76
CA PRO A 5 -87.49 -36.29 -10.04
C PRO A 5 -86.20 -35.45 -10.28
N ARG A 6 -85.53 -35.72 -11.41
CA ARG A 6 -84.36 -35.03 -12.05
C ARG A 6 -84.78 -33.97 -13.09
N ARG A 7 -83.99 -32.89 -13.30
CA ARG A 7 -83.27 -32.48 -14.56
C ARG A 7 -83.03 -30.95 -14.74
N ARG A 8 -81.76 -30.64 -15.13
CA ARG A 8 -81.19 -29.70 -16.16
C ARG A 8 -81.48 -28.17 -16.19
N GLY A 9 -80.39 -27.38 -16.32
CA GLY A 9 -80.34 -26.14 -17.14
C GLY A 9 -79.13 -25.20 -16.92
N GLY A 10 -78.32 -24.96 -17.98
CA GLY A 10 -77.36 -23.84 -18.20
C GLY A 10 -75.94 -23.98 -17.60
N GLY A 11 -74.79 -23.70 -18.24
CA GLY A 11 -74.38 -23.22 -19.55
C GLY A 11 -72.86 -22.86 -19.51
N ARG A 12 -72.04 -23.54 -20.34
CA ARG A 12 -70.70 -23.26 -20.99
C ARG A 12 -69.71 -22.18 -20.44
N PRO A 13 -68.39 -22.21 -20.81
CA PRO A 13 -67.38 -23.27 -20.72
C PRO A 13 -65.96 -22.75 -20.27
N ARG A 14 -65.02 -23.69 -20.00
CA ARG A 14 -63.57 -23.43 -19.82
C ARG A 14 -62.81 -23.49 -21.16
N ALA A 15 -61.72 -22.73 -21.31
CA ALA A 15 -60.59 -23.01 -22.21
C ALA A 15 -59.34 -22.14 -21.82
N PRO A 16 -58.11 -22.44 -22.28
CA PRO A 16 -56.98 -22.75 -21.39
C PRO A 16 -55.65 -21.98 -21.64
N ARG A 17 -54.63 -22.37 -20.86
CA ARG A 17 -53.20 -22.00 -20.89
C ARG A 17 -52.60 -21.74 -22.29
N ALA A 18 -51.79 -20.68 -22.38
CA ALA A 18 -50.96 -20.34 -23.54
C ALA A 18 -49.46 -20.59 -23.30
N ALA A 19 -48.79 -21.03 -24.37
CA ALA A 19 -47.41 -21.50 -24.45
C ALA A 19 -46.43 -20.43 -24.98
N ARG A 20 -45.13 -20.76 -24.92
CA ARG A 20 -43.96 -20.03 -25.45
C ARG A 20 -44.07 -19.68 -26.95
N PRO A 21 -43.47 -18.57 -27.42
CA PRO A 21 -43.35 -18.29 -28.84
C PRO A 21 -42.02 -18.81 -29.47
N PRO A 22 -41.97 -18.97 -30.81
CA PRO A 22 -40.96 -19.76 -31.51
C PRO A 22 -39.95 -18.95 -32.35
N ALA A 23 -38.95 -19.67 -32.85
CA ALA A 23 -37.93 -19.24 -33.79
C ALA A 23 -38.48 -19.02 -35.21
N HIS A 24 -37.94 -18.03 -35.91
CA HIS A 24 -38.19 -17.78 -37.34
C HIS A 24 -36.96 -18.10 -38.19
N ARG A 25 -37.19 -18.83 -39.28
CA ARG A 25 -36.30 -19.06 -40.42
C ARG A 25 -37.16 -18.89 -41.68
N VAL A 26 -36.74 -18.05 -42.64
CA VAL A 26 -37.17 -18.09 -44.05
C VAL A 26 -35.97 -17.70 -44.91
N ALA A 27 -35.84 -18.32 -46.09
CA ALA A 27 -34.70 -18.29 -47.00
C ALA A 27 -35.02 -17.61 -48.35
N GLY A 28 -33.96 -17.12 -49.01
CA GLY A 28 -33.83 -16.82 -50.46
C GLY A 28 -34.15 -15.38 -50.87
N GLY A 29 -33.36 -14.62 -51.63
CA GLY A 29 -32.04 -14.79 -52.26
C GLY A 29 -31.86 -13.67 -53.32
N THR A 30 -30.66 -13.08 -53.42
CA THR A 30 -30.10 -12.47 -54.66
C THR A 30 -28.64 -12.08 -54.41
N ARG A 31 -27.77 -12.36 -55.40
CA ARG A 31 -26.32 -12.23 -55.37
C ARG A 31 -25.87 -10.81 -55.75
N GLY A 32 -24.86 -10.29 -55.05
CA GLY A 32 -24.05 -9.12 -55.42
C GLY A 32 -22.66 -9.25 -54.77
N PRO A 33 -21.57 -8.80 -55.41
CA PRO A 33 -20.26 -9.43 -55.28
C PRO A 33 -19.46 -9.00 -54.04
N ARG A 34 -18.75 -9.98 -53.46
CA ARG A 34 -17.79 -9.81 -52.35
C ARG A 34 -16.49 -9.20 -52.86
N LEU A 35 -16.09 -8.08 -52.26
CA LEU A 35 -14.74 -7.53 -52.35
C LEU A 35 -13.77 -8.41 -51.54
N PRO A 36 -12.54 -8.69 -52.05
CA PRO A 36 -11.55 -9.48 -51.33
C PRO A 36 -10.86 -8.67 -50.22
N PRO A 37 -10.39 -9.31 -49.13
CA PRO A 37 -9.54 -8.64 -48.15
C PRO A 37 -8.16 -8.33 -48.76
N PRO A 38 -7.53 -7.18 -48.43
CA PRO A 38 -6.23 -6.85 -48.96
C PRO A 38 -5.13 -7.76 -48.39
N ARG A 39 -4.22 -8.11 -49.30
CA ARG A 39 -3.09 -9.03 -49.14
C ARG A 39 -2.06 -8.52 -48.12
N GLY A 40 -1.41 -9.48 -47.47
CA GLY A 40 -0.29 -9.25 -46.58
C GLY A 40 0.88 -8.54 -47.25
N HIS A 41 1.50 -7.65 -46.49
CA HIS A 41 2.86 -7.21 -46.73
C HIS A 41 3.79 -7.98 -45.79
N SER A 42 4.51 -8.92 -46.39
CA SER A 42 5.72 -9.52 -45.84
C SER A 42 6.74 -8.41 -45.61
N ARG A 43 7.07 -8.10 -44.35
CA ARG A 43 8.25 -7.32 -44.00
C ARG A 43 9.37 -8.29 -43.64
N ALA A 44 10.43 -8.23 -44.43
CA ALA A 44 11.68 -8.97 -44.27
C ALA A 44 12.30 -8.74 -42.87
N PRO A 45 13.03 -9.74 -42.32
CA PRO A 45 13.67 -9.64 -41.02
C PRO A 45 14.89 -8.71 -41.06
N VAL A 46 14.94 -7.77 -40.12
CA VAL A 46 16.09 -6.90 -39.83
C VAL A 46 17.21 -7.75 -39.19
N PRO A 47 18.48 -7.64 -39.62
CA PRO A 47 19.56 -8.42 -39.03
C PRO A 47 19.88 -7.94 -37.62
N ARG A 48 19.83 -8.88 -36.66
CA ARG A 48 20.36 -8.73 -35.30
C ARG A 48 21.89 -8.61 -35.35
N LEU A 49 22.42 -7.42 -35.09
CA LEU A 49 23.82 -7.23 -34.70
C LEU A 49 24.02 -7.78 -33.29
N LEU A 50 24.61 -8.98 -33.21
CA LEU A 50 25.17 -9.55 -31.99
C LEU A 50 26.35 -8.69 -31.51
N ARG A 51 26.14 -7.89 -30.46
CA ARG A 51 27.25 -7.34 -29.66
C ARG A 51 27.71 -8.41 -28.68
N ALA A 52 28.93 -8.91 -28.89
CA ALA A 52 29.63 -9.77 -27.95
C ALA A 52 29.89 -9.03 -26.61
N PRO A 53 29.82 -9.70 -25.46
CA PRO A 53 30.15 -9.09 -24.18
C PRO A 53 31.67 -8.93 -24.04
N VAL A 54 32.11 -7.69 -23.81
CA VAL A 54 33.49 -7.35 -23.44
C VAL A 54 33.76 -7.89 -22.03
N ARG A 55 34.67 -8.86 -21.92
CA ARG A 55 35.21 -9.35 -20.63
C ARG A 55 36.02 -8.23 -19.97
N ARG A 56 35.60 -7.77 -18.78
CA ARG A 56 36.45 -6.99 -17.87
C ARG A 56 37.33 -7.94 -17.05
N PRO A 57 38.63 -7.66 -16.85
CA PRO A 57 39.48 -8.44 -15.96
C PRO A 57 39.11 -8.18 -14.48
N PRO A 58 39.30 -9.16 -13.58
CA PRO A 58 39.03 -8.99 -12.15
C PRO A 58 40.08 -8.10 -11.47
N LEU A 59 39.63 -7.19 -10.61
CA LEU A 59 40.48 -6.42 -9.69
C LEU A 59 40.98 -7.32 -8.53
N PRO A 60 42.21 -7.12 -8.03
CA PRO A 60 42.79 -7.95 -6.98
C PRO A 60 42.17 -7.67 -5.60
N LEU A 61 41.94 -8.75 -4.84
CA LEU A 61 41.47 -8.75 -3.46
C LEU A 61 42.53 -8.17 -2.50
N ALA A 62 42.12 -7.26 -1.62
CA ALA A 62 42.93 -6.77 -0.52
C ALA A 62 43.07 -7.85 0.60
N PRO A 63 44.24 -7.96 1.26
CA PRO A 63 44.46 -8.94 2.32
C PRO A 63 43.78 -8.53 3.64
N PRO A 64 43.38 -9.50 4.50
CA PRO A 64 42.74 -9.22 5.78
C PRO A 64 43.75 -8.74 6.84
N PRO A 65 43.31 -7.93 7.84
CA PRO A 65 44.18 -7.42 8.89
C PRO A 65 44.56 -8.51 9.94
N PRO A 66 45.70 -8.35 10.64
CA PRO A 66 46.25 -9.38 11.52
C PRO A 66 45.48 -9.51 12.86
N ARG A 67 45.29 -10.75 13.29
CA ARG A 67 44.74 -11.12 14.61
C ARG A 67 45.75 -10.85 15.71
N ARG A 68 45.36 -10.07 16.73
CA ARG A 68 46.15 -9.85 17.95
C ARG A 68 45.76 -10.89 19.00
N ALA A 69 46.73 -11.70 19.42
CA ALA A 69 46.59 -12.67 20.49
C ALA A 69 46.61 -11.99 21.87
N LEU A 70 45.65 -12.30 22.73
CA LEU A 70 45.67 -11.97 24.16
C LEU A 70 45.95 -13.26 24.94
N ARG A 71 47.12 -13.29 25.58
CA ARG A 71 47.55 -14.35 26.51
C ARG A 71 46.87 -14.17 27.87
N ALA A 72 46.58 -15.31 28.47
CA ALA A 72 45.95 -15.52 29.76
C ALA A 72 46.77 -15.00 30.96
N GLY A 73 46.05 -14.62 32.03
CA GLY A 73 46.57 -14.46 33.38
C GLY A 73 45.56 -15.01 34.39
N VAL A 74 45.74 -16.27 34.78
CA VAL A 74 44.97 -16.94 35.85
C VAL A 74 45.69 -16.71 37.18
N ARG A 75 44.99 -16.21 38.19
CA ARG A 75 45.37 -16.35 39.61
C ARG A 75 44.13 -16.70 40.44
N ARG A 76 44.21 -17.83 41.15
CA ARG A 76 43.31 -18.24 42.24
C ARG A 76 43.72 -17.57 43.56
N PRO A 77 42.78 -17.46 44.53
CA PRO A 77 43.10 -18.04 45.83
C PRO A 77 41.95 -18.81 46.53
N ALA A 78 42.40 -19.82 47.29
CA ALA A 78 41.96 -20.42 48.56
C ALA A 78 40.48 -20.62 48.96
N ARG A 79 40.26 -21.81 49.56
CA ARG A 79 39.04 -22.36 50.16
C ARG A 79 38.75 -21.78 51.55
N GLY A 80 37.47 -21.52 51.84
CA GLY A 80 36.89 -21.34 53.18
C GLY A 80 35.44 -21.85 53.19
N ALA A 81 35.03 -22.54 54.26
CA ALA A 81 33.76 -23.26 54.44
C ALA A 81 32.54 -22.31 54.62
N PRO A 82 31.28 -22.78 54.45
CA PRO A 82 30.14 -21.92 54.13
C PRO A 82 29.39 -21.42 55.38
N PRO A 83 28.83 -20.19 55.37
CA PRO A 83 27.80 -19.80 56.33
C PRO A 83 26.39 -19.99 55.75
N ARG A 84 25.47 -20.25 56.68
CA ARG A 84 24.07 -20.63 56.53
C ARG A 84 23.26 -19.70 55.60
N LEU A 85 22.46 -20.30 54.73
CA LEU A 85 21.43 -19.62 53.92
C LEU A 85 20.44 -18.88 54.83
N ARG A 86 20.40 -17.55 54.71
CA ARG A 86 19.19 -16.75 54.94
C ARG A 86 18.62 -16.41 53.56
N LEU A 87 17.36 -16.76 53.32
CA LEU A 87 16.61 -16.33 52.15
C LEU A 87 16.54 -14.80 52.14
N ALA A 88 17.26 -14.18 51.22
CA ALA A 88 17.08 -12.78 50.87
C ALA A 88 15.75 -12.63 50.11
N PRO A 89 14.96 -11.56 50.34
CA PRO A 89 13.76 -11.33 49.56
C PRO A 89 14.13 -11.16 48.08
N VAL A 90 13.36 -11.82 47.23
CA VAL A 90 13.45 -11.73 45.77
C VAL A 90 13.48 -10.25 45.38
N PRO A 91 14.51 -9.76 44.64
CA PRO A 91 14.47 -8.41 44.14
C PRO A 91 13.27 -8.33 43.19
N THR A 92 12.33 -7.48 43.56
CA THR A 92 11.21 -7.10 42.70
C THR A 92 11.85 -6.59 41.41
N LEU A 93 11.59 -7.28 40.29
CA LEU A 93 11.87 -6.76 38.96
C LEU A 93 11.04 -5.48 38.80
N THR A 94 11.58 -4.36 39.28
CA THR A 94 11.19 -3.05 38.76
C THR A 94 11.57 -3.11 37.30
N ALA A 95 10.55 -3.18 36.44
CA ALA A 95 10.72 -3.06 35.01
C ALA A 95 11.62 -1.86 34.75
N ASP A 96 12.82 -2.11 34.24
CA ASP A 96 13.64 -1.04 33.70
C ASP A 96 12.78 -0.23 32.74
N PRO A 97 12.83 1.11 32.78
CA PRO A 97 12.08 1.92 31.84
C PRO A 97 12.48 1.48 30.44
N LYS A 98 11.48 1.11 29.63
CA LYS A 98 11.62 0.83 28.20
C LYS A 98 12.55 1.85 27.57
N PRO A 99 13.46 1.44 26.66
CA PRO A 99 14.36 2.39 26.00
C PRO A 99 13.56 3.54 25.40
N ALA A 100 14.10 4.74 25.58
CA ALA A 100 13.49 6.01 25.22
C ALA A 100 12.86 5.97 23.82
N SER A 101 11.57 6.33 23.75
CA SER A 101 10.86 6.89 22.59
C SER A 101 11.67 6.87 21.27
N PHE A 102 11.49 5.82 20.46
CA PHE A 102 11.94 5.76 19.06
C PHE A 102 11.13 6.70 18.13
N TYR A 103 10.39 7.66 18.69
CA TYR A 103 9.50 8.55 17.95
C TYR A 103 10.30 9.69 17.32
N SER A 104 10.18 9.86 16.01
CA SER A 104 10.65 11.09 15.37
C SER A 104 9.70 12.23 15.73
N THR A 105 10.06 13.04 16.73
CA THR A 105 9.40 14.32 17.07
C THR A 105 9.76 15.46 16.11
N LEU A 106 10.47 15.16 15.01
CA LEU A 106 10.90 16.17 14.03
C LEU A 106 9.68 16.82 13.36
N ALA A 107 9.59 18.14 13.49
CA ALA A 107 8.57 18.93 12.82
C ALA A 107 8.78 18.86 11.30
N ALA A 108 7.84 18.22 10.61
CA ALA A 108 7.89 18.06 9.17
C ALA A 108 7.17 19.19 8.41
N PHE A 109 6.61 20.16 9.13
CA PHE A 109 5.98 21.35 8.58
C PHE A 109 6.39 22.55 9.42
N PRO A 110 6.53 23.74 8.80
CA PRO A 110 6.90 24.95 9.50
C PRO A 110 5.70 25.47 10.30
N ALA A 111 5.97 26.02 11.49
CA ALA A 111 4.92 26.57 12.35
C ALA A 111 4.17 27.75 11.70
N ARG A 112 4.85 28.53 10.85
CA ARG A 112 4.29 29.67 10.11
C ARG A 112 4.95 29.81 8.75
N ILE A 113 4.26 29.42 7.68
CA ILE A 113 4.57 29.86 6.30
C ILE A 113 3.32 30.53 5.74
N ARG A 114 3.51 31.68 5.08
CA ARG A 114 2.44 32.36 4.35
C ARG A 114 2.08 31.54 3.11
N ALA A 115 0.79 31.35 2.85
CA ALA A 115 0.33 30.71 1.63
C ALA A 115 0.87 31.47 0.40
N ALA A 116 1.51 30.74 -0.51
CA ALA A 116 1.99 31.26 -1.78
C ALA A 116 0.91 31.16 -2.87
N ALA A 117 0.01 30.19 -2.72
CA ALA A 117 -1.19 30.03 -3.54
C ALA A 117 -2.34 29.48 -2.68
N THR A 118 -3.55 29.92 -2.98
CA THR A 118 -4.79 29.48 -2.33
C THR A 118 -5.74 28.83 -3.34
N VAL A 119 -6.33 27.70 -2.96
CA VAL A 119 -7.28 26.96 -3.79
C VAL A 119 -8.61 26.85 -3.06
N CYS A 120 -9.69 27.31 -3.69
CA CYS A 120 -11.04 27.08 -3.18
C CYS A 120 -12.10 27.12 -4.28
N LYS A 121 -13.22 26.41 -4.09
CA LYS A 121 -14.25 26.26 -5.12
C LYS A 121 -15.13 27.49 -5.36
N SER A 122 -15.47 28.20 -4.29
CA SER A 122 -16.61 29.13 -4.31
C SER A 122 -16.29 30.52 -3.79
N ASN A 123 -15.08 30.74 -3.26
CA ASN A 123 -14.66 32.06 -2.82
C ASN A 123 -13.78 32.72 -3.92
N PRO A 124 -14.24 33.80 -4.56
CA PRO A 124 -13.51 34.46 -5.65
C PRO A 124 -12.22 35.15 -5.17
N ALA A 125 -11.98 35.23 -3.86
CA ALA A 125 -10.74 35.77 -3.30
C ALA A 125 -9.57 34.77 -3.31
N CYS A 126 -9.81 33.49 -3.60
CA CYS A 126 -8.72 32.53 -3.78
C CYS A 126 -8.07 32.69 -5.15
N ASP A 127 -6.78 32.36 -5.21
CA ASP A 127 -6.00 32.48 -6.45
C ASP A 127 -6.46 31.48 -7.52
N PHE A 128 -6.88 30.28 -7.11
CA PHE A 128 -7.26 29.17 -8.01
C PHE A 128 -8.54 28.44 -7.56
N SER A 129 -9.21 27.81 -8.52
CA SER A 129 -10.40 26.97 -8.29
C SER A 129 -10.12 25.47 -8.30
N ASN A 130 -8.94 25.05 -8.78
CA ASN A 130 -8.47 23.68 -8.84
C ASN A 130 -6.99 23.59 -8.40
N VAL A 131 -6.56 22.39 -8.02
CA VAL A 131 -5.23 22.17 -7.42
C VAL A 131 -4.14 22.13 -8.48
N GLN A 132 -4.42 21.58 -9.67
CA GLN A 132 -3.43 21.50 -10.74
C GLN A 132 -2.94 22.90 -11.17
N ASP A 133 -3.82 23.89 -11.27
CA ASP A 133 -3.43 25.25 -11.66
C ASP A 133 -2.52 25.91 -10.61
N ALA A 134 -2.78 25.69 -9.31
CA ALA A 134 -1.89 26.15 -8.24
C ALA A 134 -0.51 25.48 -8.31
N VAL A 135 -0.44 24.20 -8.64
CA VAL A 135 0.82 23.47 -8.87
C VAL A 135 1.55 24.04 -10.10
N ASN A 136 0.83 24.34 -11.18
CA ASN A 136 1.39 24.89 -12.41
C ASN A 136 2.02 26.28 -12.17
N ALA A 137 1.38 27.09 -11.33
CA ALA A 137 1.82 28.43 -10.97
C ALA A 137 3.07 28.48 -10.08
N ALA A 138 3.38 27.39 -9.35
CA ALA A 138 4.58 27.32 -8.53
C ALA A 138 5.85 27.47 -9.38
N PRO A 139 6.89 28.21 -8.96
CA PRO A 139 8.15 28.28 -9.69
C PRO A 139 8.82 26.91 -9.81
N ASN A 140 9.50 26.71 -10.94
CA ASN A 140 10.34 25.52 -11.11
C ASN A 140 11.57 25.63 -10.17
N TYR A 141 11.97 24.50 -9.60
CA TYR A 141 13.15 24.36 -8.75
C TYR A 141 13.17 25.35 -7.57
N THR A 142 12.03 25.48 -6.88
CA THR A 142 11.89 26.39 -5.74
C THR A 142 12.94 26.05 -4.67
N ALA A 143 13.81 27.02 -4.34
CA ALA A 143 14.90 26.82 -3.38
C ALA A 143 14.41 26.59 -1.94
N GLY A 144 13.32 27.26 -1.55
CA GLY A 144 12.58 27.02 -0.31
C GLY A 144 11.31 26.23 -0.57
N HIS A 145 10.26 26.50 0.21
CA HIS A 145 8.96 25.85 0.07
C HIS A 145 7.94 26.73 -0.64
N PHE A 146 7.13 26.12 -1.51
CA PHE A 146 5.97 26.76 -2.13
C PHE A 146 4.68 26.21 -1.51
N LEU A 147 4.07 26.98 -0.62
CA LEU A 147 2.86 26.57 0.10
C LEU A 147 1.59 26.82 -0.71
N ILE A 148 0.90 25.73 -1.04
CA ILE A 148 -0.45 25.69 -1.60
C ILE A 148 -1.41 25.29 -0.48
N THR A 149 -2.32 26.19 -0.10
CA THR A 149 -3.41 25.86 0.84
C THR A 149 -4.69 25.56 0.07
N VAL A 150 -5.37 24.47 0.41
CA VAL A 150 -6.57 23.97 -0.27
C VAL A 150 -7.73 23.92 0.71
N SER A 151 -8.71 24.82 0.55
CA SER A 151 -9.88 24.88 1.42
C SER A 151 -10.74 23.62 1.32
N ALA A 152 -11.55 23.37 2.34
CA ALA A 152 -12.47 22.24 2.39
C ALA A 152 -13.34 22.16 1.12
N GLY A 153 -13.50 20.94 0.61
CA GLY A 153 -14.19 20.67 -0.64
C GLY A 153 -13.70 19.41 -1.34
N ILE A 154 -14.48 18.94 -2.31
CA ILE A 154 -14.18 17.75 -3.13
C ILE A 154 -13.69 18.17 -4.51
N TYR A 155 -12.39 18.15 -4.75
CA TYR A 155 -11.74 18.53 -6.00
C TYR A 155 -11.66 17.31 -6.93
N LYS A 156 -12.46 17.32 -8.00
CA LYS A 156 -12.57 16.23 -8.97
C LYS A 156 -11.58 16.43 -10.11
N GLU A 157 -10.34 16.00 -9.90
CA GLU A 157 -9.23 16.24 -10.83
C GLU A 157 -8.13 15.17 -10.66
N ASN A 158 -7.33 14.97 -11.71
CA ASN A 158 -6.05 14.28 -11.62
C ASN A 158 -4.94 15.32 -11.51
N VAL A 159 -4.11 15.24 -10.47
CA VAL A 159 -3.02 16.19 -10.21
C VAL A 159 -1.67 15.54 -10.47
N VAL A 160 -0.81 16.24 -11.19
CA VAL A 160 0.60 15.87 -11.39
C VAL A 160 1.47 17.00 -10.86
N VAL A 161 2.37 16.66 -9.93
CA VAL A 161 3.49 17.51 -9.51
C VAL A 161 4.72 17.05 -10.29
N PRO A 162 5.06 17.69 -11.43
CA PRO A 162 6.12 17.22 -12.29
C PRO A 162 7.51 17.44 -11.65
N PHE A 163 8.53 16.86 -12.26
CA PHE A 163 9.90 16.83 -11.73
C PHE A 163 10.45 18.23 -11.40
N GLU A 164 10.11 19.24 -12.21
CA GLU A 164 10.56 20.61 -12.04
C GLU A 164 9.91 21.32 -10.86
N LYS A 165 8.77 20.85 -10.34
CA LYS A 165 8.05 21.47 -9.23
C LYS A 165 8.52 20.90 -7.90
N THR A 166 9.70 21.31 -7.45
CA THR A 166 10.29 20.86 -6.17
C THR A 166 9.72 21.61 -4.97
N ASN A 167 9.78 20.99 -3.79
CA ASN A 167 9.48 21.58 -2.48
C ASN A 167 8.05 22.16 -2.33
N ILE A 168 7.08 21.61 -3.06
CA ILE A 168 5.66 21.93 -2.89
C ILE A 168 5.18 21.47 -1.52
N LEU A 169 4.50 22.35 -0.78
CA LEU A 169 3.71 22.00 0.39
C LEU A 169 2.23 22.10 0.04
N LEU A 170 1.52 20.98 0.11
CA LEU A 170 0.09 20.92 -0.16
C LEU A 170 -0.68 20.70 1.15
N VAL A 171 -1.36 21.74 1.63
CA VAL A 171 -2.01 21.74 2.95
C VAL A 171 -3.51 21.91 2.80
N GLY A 172 -4.28 20.91 3.22
CA GLY A 172 -5.74 21.00 3.29
C GLY A 172 -6.25 21.54 4.63
N GLU A 173 -7.57 21.48 4.83
CA GLU A 173 -8.25 21.86 6.08
C GLU A 173 -8.66 20.65 6.94
N GLY A 174 -8.23 19.44 6.57
CA GLY A 174 -8.43 18.20 7.33
C GLY A 174 -8.71 16.97 6.45
N MET A 175 -8.33 15.79 6.94
CA MET A 175 -8.75 14.51 6.33
C MET A 175 -10.28 14.46 6.23
N GLY A 176 -10.79 14.11 5.06
CA GLY A 176 -12.22 14.07 4.74
C GLY A 176 -12.86 15.44 4.48
N ALA A 177 -12.25 16.55 4.92
CA ALA A 177 -12.73 17.90 4.65
C ALA A 177 -12.22 18.42 3.29
N THR A 178 -10.92 18.25 3.03
CA THR A 178 -10.30 18.53 1.72
C THR A 178 -10.02 17.21 1.01
N VAL A 179 -10.67 16.96 -0.13
CA VAL A 179 -10.56 15.69 -0.86
C VAL A 179 -10.19 15.95 -2.32
N ILE A 180 -9.10 15.36 -2.80
CA ILE A 180 -8.77 15.30 -4.23
C ILE A 180 -9.12 13.89 -4.73
N THR A 181 -10.02 13.81 -5.71
CA THR A 181 -10.61 12.54 -6.15
C THR A 181 -10.67 12.40 -7.67
N ALA A 182 -10.40 11.19 -8.15
CA ALA A 182 -10.58 10.77 -9.54
C ALA A 182 -10.95 9.28 -9.58
N SER A 183 -11.03 8.69 -10.77
CA SER A 183 -11.51 7.31 -10.96
C SER A 183 -10.81 6.53 -12.08
N ARG A 184 -9.58 6.90 -12.43
CA ARG A 184 -8.82 6.15 -13.44
C ARG A 184 -8.47 4.77 -12.92
N SER A 185 -8.55 3.76 -13.78
CA SER A 185 -8.11 2.39 -13.51
C SER A 185 -7.50 1.77 -14.76
N VAL A 186 -6.88 0.60 -14.62
CA VAL A 186 -6.35 -0.18 -15.75
C VAL A 186 -7.44 -0.73 -16.68
N GLY A 187 -8.71 -0.61 -16.31
CA GLY A 187 -9.83 -0.94 -17.20
C GLY A 187 -10.01 0.04 -18.35
N ILE A 188 -9.37 1.22 -18.28
CA ILE A 188 -9.33 2.20 -19.36
C ILE A 188 -8.23 1.79 -20.35
N GLU A 189 -8.59 1.65 -21.63
CA GLU A 189 -7.66 1.25 -22.68
C GLU A 189 -6.44 2.18 -22.74
N GLY A 190 -5.24 1.59 -22.80
CA GLY A 190 -3.98 2.31 -22.88
C GLY A 190 -3.40 2.78 -21.54
N LEU A 191 -4.11 2.66 -20.41
CA LEU A 191 -3.58 3.02 -19.10
C LEU A 191 -2.94 1.82 -18.38
N GLY A 192 -1.70 1.97 -17.93
CA GLY A 192 -1.10 1.07 -16.94
C GLY A 192 -1.38 1.57 -15.52
N THR A 193 -1.11 0.74 -14.51
CA THR A 193 -1.27 1.11 -13.08
C THR A 193 -0.62 2.46 -12.75
N TYR A 194 0.55 2.76 -13.34
CA TYR A 194 1.29 4.00 -13.13
C TYR A 194 0.47 5.26 -13.50
N ASP A 195 -0.35 5.16 -14.55
CA ASP A 195 -1.13 6.26 -15.13
C ASP A 195 -2.48 6.47 -14.41
N THR A 196 -2.85 5.56 -13.50
CA THR A 196 -4.15 5.60 -12.80
C THR A 196 -4.19 6.52 -11.59
N ALA A 197 -3.04 7.05 -11.17
CA ALA A 197 -2.93 7.87 -9.96
C ALA A 197 -3.84 9.11 -10.01
N THR A 198 -4.68 9.29 -8.98
CA THR A 198 -5.40 10.55 -8.76
C THR A 198 -4.41 11.69 -8.53
N VAL A 199 -3.43 11.49 -7.65
CA VAL A 199 -2.31 12.43 -7.45
C VAL A 199 -0.99 11.72 -7.70
N ALA A 200 -0.18 12.27 -8.60
CA ALA A 200 1.13 11.77 -8.97
C ALA A 200 2.22 12.81 -8.68
N VAL A 201 3.17 12.45 -7.83
CA VAL A 201 4.24 13.34 -7.40
C VAL A 201 5.58 12.84 -7.91
N VAL A 202 6.28 13.68 -8.66
CA VAL A 202 7.62 13.41 -9.21
C VAL A 202 8.65 14.42 -8.69
N GLY A 203 8.26 15.69 -8.48
CA GLY A 203 9.16 16.72 -7.95
C GLY A 203 9.59 16.46 -6.50
N ASP A 204 10.89 16.53 -6.23
CA ASP A 204 11.50 16.23 -4.94
C ASP A 204 11.07 17.18 -3.82
N GLY A 205 11.07 16.68 -2.57
CA GLY A 205 10.77 17.46 -1.36
C GLY A 205 9.29 17.78 -1.18
N PHE A 206 8.41 17.06 -1.87
CA PHE A 206 6.96 17.24 -1.76
C PHE A 206 6.49 16.93 -0.33
N ARG A 207 5.63 17.78 0.23
CA ARG A 207 4.95 17.45 1.49
C ARG A 207 3.47 17.74 1.40
N ALA A 208 2.65 16.91 2.03
CA ALA A 208 1.24 17.18 2.17
C ALA A 208 0.73 16.88 3.58
N ARG A 209 -0.24 17.68 4.04
CA ARG A 209 -0.95 17.43 5.29
C ARG A 209 -2.42 17.81 5.23
N ASP A 210 -3.19 17.21 6.13
CA ASP A 210 -4.59 17.56 6.38
C ASP A 210 -5.47 17.44 5.12
N ILE A 211 -5.27 16.38 4.33
CA ILE A 211 -5.93 16.19 3.03
C ILE A 211 -6.19 14.72 2.74
N THR A 212 -7.21 14.42 1.93
CA THR A 212 -7.53 13.08 1.43
C THR A 212 -7.21 12.97 -0.07
N PHE A 213 -6.50 11.91 -0.46
CA PHE A 213 -6.33 11.49 -1.86
C PHE A 213 -7.15 10.24 -2.12
N GLU A 214 -8.02 10.27 -3.13
CA GLU A 214 -9.01 9.22 -3.35
C GLU A 214 -9.06 8.75 -4.80
N ASN A 215 -9.18 7.43 -5.01
CA ASN A 215 -9.56 6.85 -6.28
C ASN A 215 -10.87 6.05 -6.13
N THR A 216 -11.90 6.49 -6.85
CA THR A 216 -13.28 5.98 -6.79
C THR A 216 -13.61 4.95 -7.87
N ALA A 217 -12.63 4.43 -8.61
CA ALA A 217 -12.87 3.40 -9.63
C ALA A 217 -13.57 2.14 -9.06
N GLY A 218 -13.34 1.86 -7.77
CA GLY A 218 -14.05 0.82 -7.02
C GLY A 218 -13.44 -0.57 -7.10
N ALA A 219 -13.95 -1.47 -6.27
CA ALA A 219 -13.37 -2.80 -6.04
C ALA A 219 -13.35 -3.75 -7.26
N GLY A 220 -14.16 -3.48 -8.28
CA GLY A 220 -14.24 -4.27 -9.51
C GLY A 220 -13.33 -3.76 -10.63
N ALA A 221 -12.69 -2.59 -10.45
CA ALA A 221 -11.93 -1.92 -11.50
C ALA A 221 -10.47 -2.39 -11.61
N HIS A 222 -10.07 -3.38 -10.81
CA HIS A 222 -8.67 -3.79 -10.64
C HIS A 222 -7.78 -2.63 -10.15
N GLN A 223 -6.54 -2.53 -10.62
CA GLN A 223 -5.57 -1.54 -10.15
C GLN A 223 -6.05 -0.10 -10.41
N ALA A 224 -6.13 0.70 -9.35
CA ALA A 224 -6.57 2.09 -9.39
C ALA A 224 -5.91 2.89 -8.24
N VAL A 225 -4.89 3.67 -8.58
CA VAL A 225 -4.02 4.34 -7.61
C VAL A 225 -4.66 5.66 -7.14
N ALA A 226 -4.69 5.90 -5.84
CA ALA A 226 -5.10 7.18 -5.25
C ALA A 226 -3.91 8.15 -5.19
N PHE A 227 -2.75 7.67 -4.76
CA PHE A 227 -1.55 8.48 -4.67
C PHE A 227 -0.31 7.70 -5.13
N ARG A 228 0.52 8.34 -5.95
CA ARG A 228 1.83 7.84 -6.38
C ARG A 228 2.91 8.85 -6.04
N SER A 229 3.99 8.38 -5.42
CA SER A 229 5.19 9.18 -5.17
C SER A 229 6.44 8.54 -5.78
N ASP A 230 7.07 9.28 -6.68
CA ASP A 230 8.42 9.08 -7.22
C ASP A 230 9.43 10.08 -6.65
N SER A 231 8.94 11.03 -5.85
CA SER A 231 9.68 12.10 -5.20
C SER A 231 10.55 11.59 -4.06
N ASP A 232 11.81 12.03 -4.02
CA ASP A 232 12.66 11.86 -2.85
C ASP A 232 12.32 12.89 -1.79
N ARG A 233 12.44 12.48 -0.52
CA ARG A 233 12.17 13.33 0.66
C ARG A 233 10.70 13.76 0.76
N SER A 234 9.79 12.87 0.37
CA SER A 234 8.35 13.07 0.53
C SER A 234 7.92 12.95 2.00
N VAL A 235 7.11 13.90 2.49
CA VAL A 235 6.44 13.78 3.80
C VAL A 235 4.94 13.94 3.71
N LEU A 236 4.21 12.94 4.16
CA LEU A 236 2.75 12.92 4.21
C LEU A 236 2.34 12.80 5.68
N GLU A 237 1.67 13.81 6.22
CA GLU A 237 1.29 13.85 7.64
C GLU A 237 -0.19 14.13 7.82
N ASN A 238 -0.91 13.31 8.60
CA ASN A 238 -2.37 13.47 8.75
C ASN A 238 -3.08 13.48 7.38
N VAL A 239 -2.69 12.53 6.53
CA VAL A 239 -3.22 12.36 5.16
C VAL A 239 -4.00 11.06 5.09
N GLU A 240 -5.12 11.09 4.39
CA GLU A 240 -5.92 9.90 4.13
C GLU A 240 -5.78 9.44 2.67
N PHE A 241 -5.61 8.14 2.45
CA PHE A 241 -5.53 7.51 1.14
C PHE A 241 -6.70 6.54 1.00
N ARG A 242 -7.59 6.82 0.04
CA ARG A 242 -8.81 6.02 -0.20
C ARG A 242 -8.78 5.33 -1.55
N GLY A 243 -8.94 4.01 -1.54
CA GLY A 243 -8.98 3.22 -2.75
C GLY A 243 -9.30 1.76 -2.47
N HIS A 244 -9.13 0.91 -3.48
CA HIS A 244 -9.33 -0.53 -3.36
C HIS A 244 -8.04 -1.29 -3.65
N GLN A 245 -7.81 -1.67 -4.91
CA GLN A 245 -6.58 -2.35 -5.30
C GLN A 245 -5.54 -1.30 -5.70
N ASP A 246 -4.32 -1.45 -5.20
CA ASP A 246 -3.18 -0.57 -5.48
C ASP A 246 -3.37 0.90 -5.01
N THR A 247 -4.03 1.13 -3.85
CA THR A 247 -4.34 2.49 -3.33
C THR A 247 -3.13 3.44 -3.29
N LEU A 248 -2.03 3.01 -2.66
CA LEU A 248 -0.85 3.82 -2.41
C LEU A 248 0.37 3.22 -3.13
N TYR A 249 0.87 3.93 -4.14
CA TYR A 249 2.06 3.56 -4.88
C TYR A 249 3.29 4.31 -4.36
N ALA A 250 3.89 3.80 -3.27
CA ALA A 250 5.17 4.25 -2.73
C ALA A 250 6.32 3.75 -3.62
N ARG A 251 6.45 4.38 -4.79
CA ARG A 251 7.14 3.79 -5.94
C ARG A 251 8.65 3.75 -5.80
N THR A 252 9.31 4.84 -5.44
CA THR A 252 10.77 4.94 -5.34
C THR A 252 11.22 6.02 -4.36
N MET A 253 12.52 6.08 -4.06
CA MET A 253 13.15 7.08 -3.18
C MET A 253 12.71 7.03 -1.71
N ARG A 254 13.07 8.03 -0.91
CA ARG A 254 12.81 8.08 0.54
C ARG A 254 11.51 8.80 0.84
N GLN A 255 10.65 8.18 1.65
CA GLN A 255 9.29 8.68 1.90
C GLN A 255 8.90 8.44 3.37
N LEU A 256 8.24 9.41 3.99
CA LEU A 256 7.63 9.31 5.31
C LEU A 256 6.13 9.53 5.23
N TYR A 257 5.37 8.61 5.82
CA TYR A 257 3.93 8.69 6.05
C TYR A 257 3.70 8.65 7.57
N ARG A 258 3.16 9.72 8.15
CA ARG A 258 2.98 9.83 9.60
C ARG A 258 1.53 10.15 9.96
N ARG A 259 0.94 9.38 10.87
CA ARG A 259 -0.46 9.54 11.27
C ARG A 259 -1.43 9.54 10.08
N CYS A 260 -1.10 8.75 9.06
CA CYS A 260 -1.93 8.63 7.87
C CYS A 260 -3.00 7.55 8.07
N HIS A 261 -4.11 7.67 7.34
CA HIS A 261 -5.11 6.61 7.23
C HIS A 261 -5.10 6.04 5.83
N ILE A 262 -4.78 4.76 5.67
CA ILE A 262 -4.63 4.10 4.37
C ILE A 262 -5.66 2.99 4.26
N THR A 263 -6.52 3.06 3.26
CA THR A 263 -7.57 2.07 3.03
C THR A 263 -7.38 1.31 1.71
N GLY A 264 -7.73 0.02 1.70
CA GLY A 264 -7.69 -0.76 0.47
C GLY A 264 -7.98 -2.25 0.62
N THR A 265 -7.65 -3.01 -0.41
CA THR A 265 -7.98 -4.44 -0.53
C THR A 265 -6.76 -5.26 -0.92
N VAL A 266 -6.39 -5.26 -2.20
CA VAL A 266 -5.28 -6.03 -2.76
C VAL A 266 -4.09 -5.11 -2.96
N ASP A 267 -2.93 -5.49 -2.41
CA ASP A 267 -1.64 -4.81 -2.58
C ASP A 267 -1.71 -3.29 -2.39
N PHE A 268 -2.51 -2.84 -1.43
CA PHE A 268 -2.92 -1.44 -1.38
C PHE A 268 -1.83 -0.49 -0.86
N VAL A 269 -0.70 -1.03 -0.39
CA VAL A 269 0.59 -0.33 -0.29
C VAL A 269 1.62 -1.10 -1.11
N PHE A 270 2.11 -0.54 -2.21
CA PHE A 270 3.03 -1.24 -3.12
C PHE A 270 4.08 -0.31 -3.71
N GLY A 271 5.13 -0.89 -4.31
CA GLY A 271 6.26 -0.15 -4.88
C GLY A 271 7.61 -0.53 -4.28
N ASN A 272 8.64 0.26 -4.54
CA ASN A 272 10.03 0.00 -4.16
C ASN A 272 10.70 1.23 -3.50
N ALA A 273 9.94 2.10 -2.84
CA ALA A 273 10.51 3.16 -2.01
C ALA A 273 11.24 2.60 -0.77
N ALA A 274 12.12 3.40 -0.18
CA ALA A 274 12.44 3.32 1.24
C ALA A 274 11.35 4.14 1.97
N ALA A 275 10.25 3.47 2.33
CA ALA A 275 9.07 4.13 2.90
C ALA A 275 8.86 3.74 4.36
N MET A 276 8.77 4.77 5.21
CA MET A 276 8.43 4.65 6.62
C MET A 276 6.96 5.05 6.84
N PHE A 277 6.21 4.20 7.53
CA PHE A 277 4.85 4.45 7.96
C PHE A 277 4.83 4.48 9.49
N GLU A 278 4.68 5.66 10.09
CA GLU A 278 4.64 5.85 11.54
C GLU A 278 3.23 6.21 12.03
N GLU A 279 2.74 5.50 13.03
CA GLU A 279 1.45 5.81 13.69
C GLU A 279 0.25 5.83 12.72
N CYS A 280 0.35 5.09 11.61
CA CYS A 280 -0.70 5.04 10.61
C CYS A 280 -1.82 4.06 11.01
N VAL A 281 -3.03 4.35 10.55
CA VAL A 281 -4.14 3.40 10.54
C VAL A 281 -4.21 2.76 9.16
N ILE A 282 -4.09 1.44 9.10
CA ILE A 282 -4.05 0.63 7.90
C ILE A 282 -5.30 -0.26 7.92
N GLU A 283 -6.29 0.07 7.11
CA GLU A 283 -7.60 -0.59 7.16
C GLU A 283 -7.97 -1.26 5.84
N THR A 284 -8.29 -2.55 5.90
CA THR A 284 -8.85 -3.22 4.73
C THR A 284 -10.36 -2.97 4.62
N VAL A 285 -10.84 -2.68 3.42
CA VAL A 285 -12.27 -2.43 3.12
C VAL A 285 -12.90 -3.63 2.39
N PRO A 286 -14.24 -3.73 2.32
CA PRO A 286 -14.89 -4.77 1.53
C PRO A 286 -14.45 -4.79 0.06
N ARG A 287 -14.33 -5.98 -0.51
CA ARG A 287 -14.13 -6.18 -1.96
C ARG A 287 -15.47 -6.17 -2.70
N ALA A 288 -15.41 -6.11 -4.04
CA ALA A 288 -16.60 -6.24 -4.88
C ALA A 288 -17.32 -7.55 -4.57
N GLU A 289 -18.64 -7.47 -4.51
CA GLU A 289 -19.50 -8.64 -4.38
C GLU A 289 -19.24 -9.60 -5.55
N GLY A 290 -19.10 -10.91 -5.27
CA GLY A 290 -18.76 -11.90 -6.29
C GLY A 290 -17.29 -11.93 -6.71
N SER A 291 -16.40 -11.08 -6.15
CA SER A 291 -14.96 -11.28 -6.29
C SER A 291 -14.60 -12.70 -5.89
N GLY A 292 -14.05 -13.47 -6.83
CA GLY A 292 -13.90 -14.91 -6.69
C GLY A 292 -13.20 -15.34 -5.40
N LYS A 293 -13.41 -16.60 -5.00
CA LYS A 293 -12.87 -17.21 -3.76
C LYS A 293 -11.33 -17.07 -3.61
N SER A 294 -10.60 -16.70 -4.67
CA SER A 294 -9.15 -16.59 -4.76
C SER A 294 -8.57 -15.21 -4.45
N ALA A 295 -9.31 -14.12 -4.59
CA ALA A 295 -8.76 -12.79 -4.30
C ALA A 295 -8.49 -12.66 -2.79
N ARG A 296 -7.30 -12.16 -2.43
CA ARG A 296 -6.81 -12.06 -1.06
C ARG A 296 -6.57 -10.60 -0.74
N ASN A 297 -7.02 -10.14 0.42
CA ASN A 297 -6.64 -8.82 0.89
C ASN A 297 -5.20 -8.87 1.40
N VAL A 298 -4.40 -7.91 0.97
CA VAL A 298 -2.97 -7.85 1.27
C VAL A 298 -2.59 -6.40 1.49
N VAL A 299 -1.97 -6.11 2.64
CA VAL A 299 -1.48 -4.75 2.94
C VAL A 299 -0.35 -4.37 1.99
N ALA A 300 0.77 -5.09 2.04
CA ALA A 300 2.00 -4.67 1.39
C ALA A 300 2.44 -5.57 0.22
N ALA A 301 2.82 -4.97 -0.89
CA ALA A 301 3.49 -5.63 -2.02
C ALA A 301 4.79 -4.89 -2.39
N ASN A 302 5.85 -5.14 -1.60
CA ASN A 302 7.15 -4.53 -1.84
C ASN A 302 7.83 -5.13 -3.08
N GLY A 303 8.37 -4.24 -3.92
CA GLY A 303 8.92 -4.50 -5.23
C GLY A 303 10.44 -4.42 -5.32
N ARG A 304 11.16 -4.69 -4.23
CA ARG A 304 12.64 -4.70 -4.24
C ARG A 304 13.19 -5.84 -5.10
N ILE A 305 14.00 -5.49 -6.10
CA ILE A 305 14.51 -6.42 -7.13
C ILE A 305 15.97 -6.82 -6.94
N ASP A 306 16.72 -6.09 -6.11
CA ASP A 306 18.15 -6.30 -5.92
C ASP A 306 18.50 -6.20 -4.42
N PRO A 307 19.32 -7.11 -3.86
CA PRO A 307 19.65 -7.11 -2.44
C PRO A 307 20.47 -5.89 -1.99
N GLY A 308 21.19 -5.24 -2.92
CA GLY A 308 21.94 -4.00 -2.68
C GLY A 308 21.05 -2.75 -2.61
N GLN A 309 19.77 -2.84 -3.00
CA GLN A 309 18.82 -1.74 -2.79
C GLN A 309 18.51 -1.59 -1.29
N THR A 310 18.67 -0.37 -0.79
CA THR A 310 18.35 0.01 0.59
C THR A 310 16.85 0.28 0.81
N THR A 311 16.00 -0.11 -0.14
CA THR A 311 14.55 0.12 -0.14
C THR A 311 13.77 -0.93 0.65
N GLY A 312 12.50 -0.67 0.93
CA GLY A 312 11.65 -1.52 1.76
C GLY A 312 10.54 -0.72 2.42
N PHE A 313 9.56 -1.41 2.97
CA PHE A 313 8.48 -0.80 3.74
C PHE A 313 8.62 -1.12 5.21
N VAL A 314 8.55 -0.09 6.05
CA VAL A 314 8.58 -0.25 7.51
C VAL A 314 7.31 0.38 8.07
N PHE A 315 6.47 -0.43 8.71
CA PHE A 315 5.30 0.00 9.46
C PHE A 315 5.67 0.00 10.94
N GLN A 316 5.65 1.17 11.57
CA GLN A 316 6.06 1.37 12.95
C GLN A 316 4.93 1.99 13.76
N ASN A 317 4.54 1.33 14.86
CA ASN A 317 3.45 1.77 15.74
C ASN A 317 2.10 1.98 15.00
N CYS A 318 1.91 1.30 13.86
CA CYS A 318 0.67 1.35 13.11
C CYS A 318 -0.41 0.46 13.70
N THR A 319 -1.67 0.76 13.38
CA THR A 319 -2.82 -0.14 13.58
C THR A 319 -3.17 -0.81 12.25
N VAL A 320 -3.27 -2.14 12.22
CA VAL A 320 -3.64 -2.92 11.03
C VAL A 320 -4.90 -3.70 11.31
N ASP A 321 -6.02 -3.33 10.69
CA ASP A 321 -7.32 -3.98 10.91
C ASP A 321 -8.21 -3.93 9.66
N GLY A 322 -9.49 -4.32 9.79
CA GLY A 322 -10.52 -4.10 8.80
C GLY A 322 -11.44 -2.96 9.20
N SER A 323 -11.99 -2.26 8.20
CA SER A 323 -13.06 -1.30 8.43
C SER A 323 -14.27 -1.96 9.10
N LYS A 324 -15.18 -1.16 9.68
CA LYS A 324 -16.39 -1.67 10.33
C LYS A 324 -17.15 -2.66 9.46
N ASP A 325 -17.37 -2.31 8.19
CA ASP A 325 -18.09 -3.16 7.23
C ASP A 325 -17.31 -4.45 6.92
N PHE A 326 -15.98 -4.36 6.81
CA PHE A 326 -15.13 -5.54 6.64
C PHE A 326 -15.21 -6.47 7.85
N VAL A 327 -15.21 -5.93 9.07
CA VAL A 327 -15.30 -6.72 10.31
C VAL A 327 -16.65 -7.43 10.41
N VAL A 328 -17.76 -6.80 10.00
CA VAL A 328 -19.07 -7.45 9.90
C VAL A 328 -19.00 -8.66 8.95
N LEU A 329 -18.40 -8.49 7.77
CA LEU A 329 -18.21 -9.58 6.80
C LEU A 329 -17.29 -10.68 7.33
N PHE A 330 -16.23 -10.31 8.06
CA PHE A 330 -15.34 -11.24 8.75
C PHE A 330 -16.07 -12.08 9.81
N GLN A 331 -16.91 -11.46 10.64
CA GLN A 331 -17.70 -12.20 11.63
C GLN A 331 -18.65 -13.20 10.97
N ALA A 332 -19.27 -12.82 9.85
CA ALA A 332 -20.15 -13.71 9.10
C ALA A 332 -19.41 -14.85 8.37
N LYS A 333 -18.24 -14.57 7.78
CA LYS A 333 -17.47 -15.54 6.97
C LYS A 333 -15.96 -15.40 7.24
N PRO A 334 -15.47 -15.85 8.40
CA PRO A 334 -14.12 -15.56 8.87
C PRO A 334 -13.00 -16.18 8.03
N GLN A 335 -13.31 -17.14 7.16
CA GLN A 335 -12.30 -17.72 6.25
C GLN A 335 -12.17 -16.94 4.93
N SER A 336 -13.20 -16.17 4.57
CA SER A 336 -13.27 -15.42 3.30
C SER A 336 -12.77 -13.98 3.43
N TYR A 337 -13.02 -13.35 4.58
CA TYR A 337 -12.66 -11.95 4.84
C TYR A 337 -11.50 -11.90 5.82
N ARG A 338 -10.30 -12.03 5.29
CA ARG A 338 -9.05 -12.02 6.04
C ARG A 338 -8.04 -11.12 5.36
N LEU A 339 -7.04 -10.71 6.11
CA LEU A 339 -5.97 -9.83 5.68
C LEU A 339 -4.61 -10.51 5.84
N TYR A 340 -3.76 -10.40 4.83
CA TYR A 340 -2.32 -10.71 4.94
C TYR A 340 -1.53 -9.41 5.09
N LEU A 341 -0.43 -9.49 5.85
CA LEU A 341 0.52 -8.40 6.04
C LEU A 341 1.26 -8.04 4.75
N GLY A 342 1.54 -9.01 3.88
CA GLY A 342 2.17 -8.74 2.60
C GLY A 342 2.38 -9.95 1.71
N ARG A 343 2.84 -9.70 0.48
CA ARG A 343 3.30 -10.71 -0.48
C ARG A 343 4.44 -10.19 -1.39
N PRO A 344 5.40 -11.03 -1.78
CA PRO A 344 6.63 -10.57 -2.43
C PRO A 344 6.43 -10.30 -3.92
N TRP A 345 6.11 -9.06 -4.28
CA TRP A 345 5.96 -8.68 -5.69
C TRP A 345 7.26 -8.91 -6.48
N LYS A 346 8.41 -8.79 -5.82
CA LYS A 346 9.74 -9.02 -6.40
C LYS A 346 10.64 -9.86 -5.48
N GLU A 347 11.73 -10.37 -6.05
CA GLU A 347 12.56 -11.44 -5.47
C GLU A 347 13.17 -11.09 -4.11
N TYR A 348 13.52 -9.83 -3.88
CA TYR A 348 14.17 -9.38 -2.65
C TYR A 348 13.22 -8.54 -1.79
N ALA A 349 11.91 -8.70 -1.95
CA ALA A 349 10.89 -7.92 -1.25
C ALA A 349 11.20 -7.77 0.25
N ARG A 350 11.08 -6.55 0.77
CA ARG A 350 11.36 -6.24 2.17
C ARG A 350 10.24 -5.43 2.79
N THR A 351 9.65 -5.99 3.84
CA THR A 351 8.54 -5.38 4.60
C THR A 351 8.69 -5.72 6.07
N LEU A 352 8.53 -4.73 6.95
CA LEU A 352 8.59 -4.92 8.40
C LEU A 352 7.37 -4.32 9.10
N PHE A 353 6.90 -4.98 10.15
CA PHE A 353 5.91 -4.46 11.10
C PHE A 353 6.52 -4.43 12.51
N VAL A 354 6.68 -3.23 13.07
CA VAL A 354 7.40 -2.96 14.33
C VAL A 354 6.44 -2.30 15.31
N SER A 355 6.19 -2.94 16.45
CA SER A 355 5.31 -2.45 17.51
C SER A 355 3.89 -2.10 17.04
N CYS A 356 3.38 -2.80 16.02
CA CYS A 356 2.04 -2.56 15.48
C CYS A 356 0.96 -3.22 16.32
N TYR A 357 -0.26 -2.68 16.29
CA TYR A 357 -1.46 -3.43 16.66
C TYR A 357 -1.98 -4.20 15.44
N LEU A 358 -2.11 -5.52 15.55
CA LEU A 358 -2.64 -6.39 14.51
C LEU A 358 -4.01 -6.93 14.93
N GLY A 359 -5.06 -6.52 14.21
CA GLY A 359 -6.44 -6.92 14.44
C GLY A 359 -6.72 -8.39 14.13
N LYS A 360 -7.86 -8.90 14.59
CA LYS A 360 -8.21 -10.33 14.48
C LYS A 360 -8.43 -10.80 13.03
N VAL A 361 -8.66 -9.84 12.13
CA VAL A 361 -8.81 -10.10 10.69
C VAL A 361 -7.50 -10.56 10.03
N VAL A 362 -6.34 -10.28 10.65
CA VAL A 362 -5.03 -10.73 10.17
C VAL A 362 -4.95 -12.25 10.24
N ARG A 363 -4.41 -12.85 9.18
CA ARG A 363 -4.20 -14.31 9.06
C ARG A 363 -3.16 -14.79 10.07
N PRO A 364 -3.35 -15.95 10.72
CA PRO A 364 -2.30 -16.58 11.53
C PRO A 364 -0.99 -16.78 10.75
N GLU A 365 -1.08 -17.12 9.47
CA GLU A 365 0.06 -17.28 8.56
C GLU A 365 0.84 -15.97 8.34
N GLY A 366 0.17 -14.82 8.53
CA GLY A 366 0.71 -13.47 8.37
C GLY A 366 0.92 -13.07 6.92
N TRP A 367 1.68 -13.87 6.17
CA TRP A 367 2.22 -13.52 4.86
C TRP A 367 1.74 -14.47 3.78
N LEU A 368 1.60 -13.97 2.55
CA LEU A 368 1.10 -14.72 1.41
C LEU A 368 2.21 -14.91 0.36
N PRO A 369 2.44 -16.14 -0.15
CA PRO A 369 3.34 -16.34 -1.29
C PRO A 369 2.84 -15.59 -2.53
N TRP A 370 3.75 -15.06 -3.34
CA TRP A 370 3.37 -14.47 -4.62
C TRP A 370 2.95 -15.55 -5.63
N ARG A 371 3.81 -16.57 -5.81
CA ARG A 371 3.55 -17.74 -6.65
C ARG A 371 4.54 -18.87 -6.31
N GLY A 372 4.03 -19.99 -5.80
CA GLY A 372 4.88 -21.11 -5.37
C GLY A 372 5.96 -20.63 -4.39
N ASP A 373 7.20 -21.10 -4.60
CA ASP A 373 8.34 -20.77 -3.74
C ASP A 373 9.12 -19.52 -4.18
N PHE A 374 8.58 -18.73 -5.13
CA PHE A 374 9.24 -17.49 -5.58
C PHE A 374 9.52 -16.55 -4.40
N ALA A 375 10.74 -16.01 -4.35
CA ALA A 375 11.24 -15.05 -3.36
C ALA A 375 11.34 -15.57 -1.90
N LEU A 376 10.78 -16.73 -1.54
CA LEU A 376 10.65 -17.16 -0.15
C LEU A 376 12.00 -17.37 0.58
N LYS A 377 13.10 -17.51 -0.17
CA LYS A 377 14.47 -17.67 0.36
C LYS A 377 15.27 -16.36 0.39
N THR A 378 14.79 -15.31 -0.28
CA THR A 378 15.55 -14.08 -0.57
C THR A 378 14.85 -12.82 -0.04
N LEU A 379 13.54 -12.88 0.20
CA LEU A 379 12.77 -11.81 0.83
C LEU A 379 13.19 -11.59 2.29
N TYR A 380 12.81 -10.44 2.84
CA TYR A 380 12.88 -10.17 4.27
C TYR A 380 11.55 -9.63 4.79
N TYR A 381 10.74 -10.52 5.39
CA TYR A 381 9.49 -10.16 6.04
C TYR A 381 9.62 -10.31 7.55
N GLY A 382 9.65 -9.16 8.22
CA GLY A 382 9.99 -9.04 9.62
C GLY A 382 8.81 -8.58 10.47
N GLU A 383 8.66 -9.16 11.65
CA GLU A 383 7.79 -8.64 12.72
C GLU A 383 8.62 -8.40 13.99
N PHE A 384 8.32 -7.35 14.75
CA PHE A 384 8.88 -7.11 16.08
C PHE A 384 7.84 -6.50 17.00
N ASP A 385 7.74 -7.00 18.23
CA ASP A 385 6.93 -6.44 19.34
C ASP A 385 5.49 -6.02 18.98
N SER A 386 4.89 -6.66 17.98
CA SER A 386 3.51 -6.37 17.59
C SER A 386 2.52 -7.01 18.57
N ARG A 387 1.39 -6.34 18.81
CA ARG A 387 0.37 -6.72 19.79
C ARG A 387 -1.00 -6.90 19.14
N GLY A 388 -1.96 -7.41 19.91
CA GLY A 388 -3.33 -7.61 19.45
C GLY A 388 -3.61 -9.05 18.99
N PRO A 389 -4.89 -9.38 18.72
CA PRO A 389 -5.32 -10.75 18.46
C PRO A 389 -4.78 -11.36 17.15
N GLY A 390 -4.31 -10.54 16.20
CA GLY A 390 -3.66 -10.96 14.97
C GLY A 390 -2.14 -11.13 15.07
N ALA A 391 -1.54 -10.78 16.21
CA ALA A 391 -0.08 -10.74 16.40
C ALA A 391 0.54 -12.06 16.89
N ASN A 392 -0.20 -13.18 16.90
CA ASN A 392 0.38 -14.45 17.29
C ASN A 392 1.43 -14.93 16.28
N GLN A 393 2.69 -14.95 16.71
CA GLN A 393 3.85 -15.29 15.89
C GLN A 393 4.03 -16.80 15.68
N THR A 394 3.44 -17.66 16.53
CA THR A 394 3.70 -19.11 16.52
C THR A 394 3.15 -19.83 15.29
N SER A 395 2.22 -19.20 14.57
CA SER A 395 1.56 -19.75 13.38
C SER A 395 2.01 -19.09 12.08
N ARG A 396 3.02 -18.21 12.14
CA ARG A 396 3.56 -17.56 10.95
C ARG A 396 4.20 -18.59 10.03
N VAL A 397 4.18 -18.28 8.74
CA VAL A 397 4.93 -19.04 7.73
C VAL A 397 6.41 -19.12 8.09
N GLY A 398 7.02 -20.30 7.90
CA GLY A 398 8.42 -20.55 8.30
C GLY A 398 9.48 -19.77 7.50
N TRP A 399 9.09 -19.09 6.42
CA TRP A 399 9.95 -18.22 5.62
C TRP A 399 9.86 -16.72 6.01
N SER A 400 9.06 -16.39 7.02
CA SER A 400 9.07 -15.06 7.65
C SER A 400 10.04 -15.02 8.84
N SER A 401 10.34 -13.84 9.35
CA SER A 401 11.31 -13.61 10.42
C SER A 401 10.69 -12.85 11.60
N GLN A 402 11.07 -13.24 12.82
CA GLN A 402 10.99 -12.33 13.97
C GLN A 402 12.27 -11.49 13.98
N THR A 403 12.11 -10.18 13.82
CA THR A 403 13.23 -9.25 13.71
C THR A 403 13.86 -9.08 15.09
N PRO A 404 15.16 -9.35 15.28
CA PRO A 404 15.82 -9.09 16.56
C PRO A 404 15.80 -7.59 16.89
N GLU A 405 15.66 -7.25 18.18
CA GLU A 405 15.61 -5.86 18.66
C GLU A 405 16.78 -5.01 18.13
N GLN A 406 18.00 -5.56 18.17
CA GLN A 406 19.22 -4.91 17.66
C GLN A 406 19.16 -4.56 16.16
N HIS A 407 18.29 -5.21 15.37
CA HIS A 407 18.10 -4.89 13.95
C HIS A 407 17.00 -3.85 13.72
N VAL A 408 16.09 -3.66 14.67
CA VAL A 408 14.99 -2.69 14.56
C VAL A 408 15.53 -1.27 14.44
N THR A 409 16.66 -0.96 15.08
CA THR A 409 17.31 0.36 15.03
C THR A 409 17.73 0.77 13.60
N PHE A 410 18.09 -0.18 12.73
CA PHE A 410 18.38 0.07 11.31
C PHE A 410 17.14 0.50 10.52
N TYR A 411 15.96 0.17 11.03
CA TYR A 411 14.66 0.48 10.44
C TYR A 411 13.97 1.66 11.14
N SER A 412 14.73 2.57 11.76
CA SER A 412 14.22 3.83 12.30
C SER A 412 14.17 4.94 11.23
N VAL A 413 13.42 6.02 11.49
CA VAL A 413 13.41 7.21 10.61
C VAL A 413 14.83 7.74 10.36
N GLU A 414 15.66 7.77 11.39
CA GLU A 414 17.03 8.24 11.32
C GLU A 414 17.90 7.36 10.42
N ASN A 415 17.88 6.04 10.61
CA ASN A 415 18.81 5.14 9.91
C ASN A 415 18.30 4.65 8.56
N PHE A 416 16.99 4.42 8.42
CA PHE A 416 16.42 3.80 7.22
C PHE A 416 16.26 4.81 6.09
N ILE A 417 15.75 6.00 6.42
CA ILE A 417 15.47 7.07 5.45
C ILE A 417 16.32 8.31 5.67
N GLN A 418 17.29 8.30 6.60
CA GLN A 418 18.14 9.46 6.89
C GLN A 418 17.31 10.71 7.27
N GLY A 419 16.19 10.50 7.95
CA GLY A 419 15.17 11.53 8.17
C GLY A 419 15.67 12.77 8.89
N HIS A 420 16.67 12.61 9.76
CA HIS A 420 17.32 13.71 10.47
C HIS A 420 17.99 14.73 9.54
N GLU A 421 18.36 14.34 8.31
CA GLU A 421 19.03 15.23 7.35
C GLU A 421 18.04 16.11 6.56
N TRP A 422 16.75 15.74 6.48
CA TRP A 422 15.85 16.38 5.53
C TRP A 422 14.41 16.58 5.99
N ILE A 423 13.95 15.94 7.08
CA ILE A 423 12.59 16.16 7.59
C ILE A 423 12.50 17.48 8.36
N VAL A 424 13.56 17.86 9.06
CA VAL A 424 13.57 19.01 9.99
C VAL A 424 13.31 20.32 9.26
N TYR A 425 12.39 21.11 9.81
CA TYR A 425 12.16 22.51 9.47
C TYR A 425 12.94 23.46 10.36
#